data_AF-A0A822A124-F1
#
_entry.id   AF-A0A822A124-F1
#
_cell.length_a   1.000
_cell.length_b   1.000
_cell.length_c   1.000
_cell.angle_alpha   90.00
_cell.angle_beta   90.00
_cell.angle_gamma   90.00
#
_symmetry.space_group_name_H-M   'P 1'
#
loop_
_entity.id
_entity.type
_entity.pdbx_description
1 polymer ?
#
loop_
_entity_poly.entity_id
_entity_poly.type
_entity_poly.pdbx_seq_one_letter_code
_entity_poly.pdbx_strand_id
1 'polypeptide(L)'
;RRSKGIDLLNEVYDYLDLSIERKYFGLLIEDLTQDFAYRWLDSTKTLKKQLTTTMSQYHLYFKVRFFLTDPSTQIDDEFTKYLYVLQIKKELLSGKMWCPRSTAAILASYIVQSELGDYDPEEHRQGYLEDFRFVPFQNPDFEKEVEQYHKEHG
;
A
#
# COMPACT_ATOMS: atom_id res chain seq x y z
N ARG A 1 -21.89 -4.90 25.18
CA ARG A 1 -21.78 -5.19 23.73
C ARG A 1 -20.57 -6.11 23.52
N ARG A 2 -20.76 -7.27 22.84
CA ARG A 2 -19.74 -8.34 22.65
C ARG A 2 -19.09 -8.32 21.26
N SER A 3 -19.01 -7.14 20.62
CA SER A 3 -18.53 -7.04 19.24
C SER A 3 -17.08 -7.53 19.11
N LYS A 4 -16.85 -8.36 18.09
CA LYS A 4 -15.56 -8.94 17.72
C LYS A 4 -14.84 -8.06 16.70
N GLY A 5 -13.54 -8.30 16.52
CA GLY A 5 -12.75 -7.62 15.50
C GLY A 5 -13.34 -7.78 14.10
N ILE A 6 -13.92 -8.95 13.80
CA ILE A 6 -14.58 -9.20 12.51
C ILE A 6 -15.77 -8.27 12.25
N ASP A 7 -16.51 -7.88 13.28
CA ASP A 7 -17.68 -7.01 13.11
C ASP A 7 -17.21 -5.63 12.61
N LEU A 8 -16.14 -5.08 13.19
CA LEU A 8 -15.55 -3.82 12.74
C LEU A 8 -14.91 -3.93 11.35
N LEU A 9 -14.25 -5.05 11.05
CA LEU A 9 -13.67 -5.27 9.72
C LEU A 9 -14.75 -5.27 8.65
N ASN A 10 -15.87 -5.97 8.88
CA ASN A 10 -16.99 -6.00 7.95
C ASN A 10 -17.57 -4.61 7.70
N GLU A 11 -17.81 -3.82 8.75
CA GLU A 11 -18.29 -2.43 8.58
C GLU A 11 -17.33 -1.59 7.74
N VAL A 12 -16.01 -1.74 7.92
CA VAL A 12 -15.02 -1.03 7.11
C VAL A 12 -15.00 -1.53 5.67
N TYR A 13 -15.07 -2.85 5.45
CA TYR A 13 -15.12 -3.42 4.10
C TYR A 13 -16.37 -2.97 3.36
N ASP A 14 -17.53 -2.98 4.02
CA ASP A 14 -18.81 -2.56 3.43
C ASP A 14 -18.79 -1.05 3.14
N TYR A 15 -18.21 -0.24 4.03
CA TYR A 15 -18.04 1.20 3.80
C TYR A 15 -17.12 1.52 2.61
N LEU A 16 -16.08 0.70 2.39
CA LEU A 16 -15.14 0.85 1.27
C LEU A 16 -15.60 0.12 -0.01
N ASP A 17 -16.77 -0.51 0.00
CA ASP A 17 -17.29 -1.35 -1.10
C ASP A 17 -16.34 -2.51 -1.51
N LEU A 18 -15.58 -3.03 -0.54
CA LEU A 18 -14.70 -4.17 -0.72
C LEU A 18 -15.47 -5.48 -0.59
N SER A 19 -16.08 -5.93 -1.68
CA SER A 19 -16.97 -7.10 -1.66
C SER A 19 -16.26 -8.45 -1.84
N ILE A 20 -15.12 -8.51 -2.53
CA ILE A 20 -14.49 -9.77 -2.96
C ILE A 20 -13.21 -10.07 -2.16
N GLU A 21 -12.20 -9.21 -2.25
CA GLU A 21 -10.83 -9.56 -1.86
C GLU A 21 -10.41 -9.08 -0.47
N ARG A 22 -11.37 -9.10 0.46
CA ARG A 22 -11.21 -8.68 1.88
C ARG A 22 -10.02 -9.31 2.59
N LYS A 23 -9.68 -10.55 2.22
CA LYS A 23 -8.59 -11.37 2.79
C LYS A 23 -7.21 -10.69 2.75
N TYR A 24 -7.01 -9.74 1.84
CA TYR A 24 -5.75 -9.03 1.67
C TYR A 24 -5.56 -7.85 2.62
N PHE A 25 -6.64 -7.36 3.23
CA PHE A 25 -6.62 -6.16 4.03
C PHE A 25 -6.88 -6.44 5.51
N GLY A 26 -6.45 -5.51 6.36
CA GLY A 26 -6.78 -5.51 7.77
C GLY A 26 -6.68 -4.11 8.38
N LEU A 27 -6.94 -4.04 9.68
CA LEU A 27 -6.78 -2.83 10.47
C LEU A 27 -5.54 -2.97 11.36
N LEU A 28 -4.59 -2.04 11.28
CA LEU A 28 -3.58 -1.87 12.32
C LEU A 28 -4.11 -0.95 13.40
N ILE A 29 -3.93 -1.38 14.64
CA ILE A 29 -4.14 -0.61 15.84
C ILE A 29 -2.79 -0.01 16.23
N GLU A 30 -2.79 1.30 16.49
CA GLU A 30 -1.66 1.97 17.13
C GLU A 30 -1.70 1.71 18.64
N ASP A 31 -0.67 1.04 19.16
CA ASP A 31 -0.53 0.74 20.58
C ASP A 31 0.33 1.80 21.26
N LEU A 32 -0.34 2.82 21.80
CA LEU A 32 0.29 3.92 22.53
C LEU A 32 0.84 3.49 23.90
N THR A 33 0.56 2.25 24.34
CA THR A 33 1.03 1.76 25.65
C THR A 33 2.36 1.00 25.56
N GLN A 34 2.80 0.62 24.36
CA GLN A 34 4.06 -0.07 24.10
C GLN A 34 4.82 0.66 22.99
N ASP A 35 5.53 1.74 23.32
CA ASP A 35 6.46 2.45 22.42
C ASP A 35 5.91 2.71 20.99
N PHE A 36 4.63 3.10 20.87
CA PHE A 36 3.96 3.33 19.58
C PHE A 36 4.03 2.13 18.61
N ALA A 37 4.05 0.91 19.15
CA ALA A 37 4.03 -0.31 18.36
C ALA A 37 2.69 -0.44 17.61
N TYR A 38 2.75 -0.93 16.37
CA TYR A 38 1.55 -1.24 15.61
C TYR A 38 1.23 -2.73 15.72
N ARG A 39 -0.05 -3.07 15.88
CA ARG A 39 -0.52 -4.46 15.85
C ARG A 39 -1.77 -4.63 15.03
N TRP A 40 -1.86 -5.74 14.30
CA TRP A 40 -3.05 -6.07 13.54
C TRP A 40 -4.23 -6.41 14.46
N LEU A 41 -5.41 -5.93 14.10
CA LEU A 41 -6.68 -6.32 14.72
C LEU A 41 -6.93 -7.82 14.50
N ASP A 42 -7.14 -8.54 15.59
CA ASP A 42 -7.52 -9.95 15.58
C ASP A 42 -9.03 -10.07 15.36
N SER A 43 -9.44 -10.69 14.27
CA SER A 43 -10.84 -10.85 13.89
C SER A 43 -11.63 -11.71 14.90
N THR A 44 -10.95 -12.60 15.62
CA THR A 44 -11.58 -13.59 16.52
C THR A 44 -11.83 -13.02 17.93
N LYS A 45 -11.01 -12.05 18.35
CA LYS A 45 -11.07 -11.46 19.68
C LYS A 45 -12.07 -10.30 19.73
N THR A 46 -12.63 -10.07 20.92
CA THR A 46 -13.53 -8.93 21.17
C THR A 46 -12.79 -7.61 21.05
N LEU A 47 -13.41 -6.59 20.45
CA LEU A 47 -12.83 -5.24 20.34
C LEU A 47 -12.39 -4.70 21.71
N LYS A 48 -13.18 -4.90 22.77
CA LYS A 48 -12.85 -4.46 24.14
C LYS A 48 -11.50 -5.00 24.66
N LYS A 49 -11.10 -6.21 24.25
CA LYS A 49 -9.80 -6.80 24.67
C LYS A 49 -8.63 -6.25 23.87
N GLN A 50 -8.90 -5.65 22.73
CA GLN A 50 -7.89 -5.21 21.77
C GLN A 50 -7.76 -3.69 21.74
N LEU A 51 -8.82 -2.96 22.04
CA LEU A 51 -8.87 -1.52 22.13
C LEU A 51 -8.88 -1.14 23.61
N THR A 52 -7.72 -0.78 24.14
CA THR A 52 -7.53 -0.48 25.56
C THR A 52 -8.44 0.68 25.96
N THR A 53 -9.25 0.50 27.01
CA THR A 53 -10.32 1.46 27.40
C THR A 53 -9.79 2.78 27.98
N THR A 54 -8.49 2.89 28.19
CA THR A 54 -7.85 4.09 28.76
C THR A 54 -7.81 5.27 27.79
N MET A 55 -8.08 5.05 26.49
CA MET A 55 -8.05 6.10 25.46
C MET A 55 -9.46 6.59 25.11
N SER A 56 -9.61 7.90 24.92
CA SER A 56 -10.84 8.54 24.44
C SER A 56 -11.01 8.45 22.91
N GLN A 57 -9.92 8.18 22.17
CA GLN A 57 -9.89 8.04 20.72
C GLN A 57 -8.97 6.90 20.30
N TYR A 58 -9.38 6.11 19.30
CA TYR A 58 -8.61 5.01 18.74
C TYR A 58 -8.15 5.37 17.32
N HIS A 59 -6.85 5.24 17.05
CA HIS A 59 -6.31 5.35 15.70
C HIS A 59 -6.18 3.95 15.09
N LEU A 60 -6.91 3.74 13.99
CA LEU A 60 -6.95 2.50 13.23
C LEU A 60 -6.56 2.81 11.79
N TYR A 61 -5.65 2.02 11.22
CA TYR A 61 -5.17 2.20 9.86
C TYR A 61 -5.58 1.00 9.01
N PHE A 62 -6.40 1.23 7.99
CA PHE A 62 -6.71 0.23 6.98
C PHE A 62 -5.50 0.03 6.06
N LYS A 63 -5.03 -1.21 5.95
CA LYS A 63 -3.83 -1.56 5.17
C LYS A 63 -3.92 -2.95 4.55
N VAL A 64 -3.24 -3.12 3.42
CA VAL A 64 -2.80 -4.40 2.86
C VAL A 64 -1.89 -5.09 3.88
N ARG A 65 -2.22 -6.34 4.19
CA ARG A 65 -1.51 -7.17 5.18
C ARG A 65 -0.45 -8.05 4.53
N PHE A 66 -0.66 -8.47 3.29
CA PHE A 66 0.25 -9.32 2.54
C PHE A 66 0.31 -8.89 1.08
N PHE A 67 1.50 -8.56 0.58
CA PHE A 67 1.71 -8.30 -0.83
C PHE A 67 1.85 -9.61 -1.59
N LEU A 68 1.13 -9.74 -2.70
CA LEU A 68 1.29 -10.86 -3.62
C LEU A 68 2.52 -10.62 -4.49
N THR A 69 3.16 -11.71 -4.93
CA THR A 69 4.33 -11.63 -5.82
C THR A 69 3.98 -11.11 -7.21
N ASP A 70 2.75 -11.33 -7.65
CA ASP A 70 2.20 -10.77 -8.88
C ASP A 70 0.74 -10.34 -8.65
N PRO A 71 0.52 -9.09 -8.19
CA PRO A 71 -0.81 -8.55 -7.97
C PRO A 71 -1.63 -8.43 -9.26
N SER A 72 -0.99 -8.30 -10.42
CA SER A 72 -1.69 -8.06 -11.69
C SER A 72 -2.49 -9.26 -12.18
N THR A 73 -1.97 -10.47 -11.91
CA THR A 73 -2.58 -11.75 -12.32
C THR A 73 -3.35 -12.45 -11.20
N GLN A 74 -3.12 -12.08 -9.93
CA GLN A 74 -3.72 -12.75 -8.77
C GLN A 74 -4.83 -11.95 -8.08
N ILE A 75 -5.03 -10.70 -8.47
CA ILE A 75 -6.08 -9.81 -7.98
C ILE A 75 -6.99 -9.54 -9.17
N ASP A 76 -8.27 -9.90 -9.05
CA ASP A 76 -9.22 -9.69 -10.14
C ASP A 76 -9.89 -8.31 -10.04
N ASP A 77 -10.05 -7.79 -8.83
CA ASP A 77 -10.75 -6.54 -8.56
C ASP A 77 -9.84 -5.32 -8.75
N GLU A 78 -10.21 -4.44 -9.67
CA GLU A 78 -9.44 -3.23 -10.00
C GLU A 78 -9.30 -2.26 -8.82
N PHE A 79 -10.33 -2.17 -7.97
CA PHE A 79 -10.25 -1.34 -6.76
C PHE A 79 -9.23 -1.90 -5.76
N THR A 80 -9.18 -3.21 -5.60
CA THR A 80 -8.17 -3.91 -4.79
C THR A 80 -6.77 -3.68 -5.35
N LYS A 81 -6.55 -3.80 -6.66
CA LYS A 81 -5.27 -3.47 -7.31
C LYS A 81 -4.85 -2.04 -7.02
N TYR A 82 -5.78 -1.10 -7.15
CA TYR A 82 -5.55 0.31 -6.87
C TYR A 82 -5.11 0.53 -5.41
N LEU A 83 -5.78 -0.06 -4.43
CA LEU A 83 -5.41 0.06 -3.02
C LEU A 83 -4.03 -0.56 -2.73
N TYR A 84 -3.68 -1.67 -3.39
CA TYR A 84 -2.35 -2.26 -3.34
C TYR A 84 -1.28 -1.29 -3.83
N VAL A 85 -1.48 -0.73 -5.02
CA VAL A 85 -0.56 0.25 -5.62
C VAL A 85 -0.42 1.47 -4.73
N LEU A 86 -1.51 2.00 -4.17
CA LEU A 86 -1.46 3.13 -3.24
C LEU A 86 -0.63 2.84 -1.99
N GLN A 87 -0.75 1.64 -1.41
CA GLN A 87 0.05 1.30 -0.23
C GLN A 87 1.52 1.14 -0.60
N ILE A 88 1.84 0.50 -1.73
CA ILE A 88 3.21 0.38 -2.23
C ILE A 88 3.82 1.75 -2.44
N LYS A 89 3.12 2.66 -3.17
CA LYS A 89 3.54 4.06 -3.38
C LYS A 89 3.92 4.73 -2.06
N LYS A 90 3.03 4.64 -1.05
CA LYS A 90 3.24 5.28 0.25
C LYS A 90 4.41 4.66 1.02
N GLU A 91 4.53 3.34 1.01
CA GLU A 91 5.59 2.65 1.77
C GLU A 91 6.97 2.84 1.13
N LEU A 92 7.03 2.82 -0.21
CA LEU A 92 8.22 3.12 -1.00
C LEU A 92 8.70 4.55 -0.72
N LEU A 93 7.81 5.54 -0.81
CA LEU A 93 8.14 6.94 -0.56
C LEU A 93 8.56 7.20 0.89
N SER A 94 7.96 6.49 1.85
CA SER A 94 8.32 6.62 3.26
C SER A 94 9.65 5.95 3.64
N GLY A 95 10.24 5.13 2.76
CA GLY A 95 11.42 4.33 3.06
C GLY A 95 11.19 3.19 4.04
N LYS A 96 9.94 2.89 4.39
CA LYS A 96 9.59 1.84 5.35
C LYS A 96 9.56 0.44 4.73
N MET A 97 9.52 0.36 3.39
CA MET A 97 9.60 -0.89 2.67
C MET A 97 11.06 -1.36 2.56
N TRP A 98 11.37 -2.49 3.20
CA TRP A 98 12.69 -3.11 3.10
C TRP A 98 12.76 -3.87 1.77
N CYS A 99 13.28 -3.25 0.73
CA CYS A 99 13.50 -3.89 -0.57
C CYS A 99 14.83 -3.44 -1.21
N PRO A 100 15.44 -4.27 -2.07
CA PRO A 100 16.56 -3.84 -2.90
C PRO A 100 16.17 -2.66 -3.78
N ARG A 101 17.14 -1.80 -4.12
CA ARG A 101 16.93 -0.66 -5.00
C ARG A 101 16.31 -1.04 -6.35
N SER A 102 16.73 -2.15 -6.94
CA SER A 102 16.18 -2.65 -8.21
C SER A 102 14.71 -2.99 -8.11
N THR A 103 14.28 -3.61 -7.00
CA THR A 103 12.85 -3.86 -6.75
C THR A 103 12.07 -2.57 -6.57
N ALA A 104 12.64 -1.59 -5.85
CA ALA A 104 12.04 -0.27 -5.73
C ALA A 104 11.85 0.42 -7.08
N ALA A 105 12.83 0.30 -7.99
CA ALA A 105 12.76 0.86 -9.33
C ALA A 105 11.70 0.18 -10.21
N ILE A 106 11.56 -1.14 -10.13
CA ILE A 106 10.48 -1.89 -10.81
C ILE A 106 9.10 -1.48 -10.28
N LEU A 107 8.95 -1.32 -8.96
CA LEU A 107 7.67 -0.87 -8.40
C LEU A 107 7.34 0.56 -8.84
N ALA A 108 8.36 1.44 -8.89
CA ALA A 108 8.23 2.79 -9.39
C ALA A 108 7.89 2.84 -10.89
N SER A 109 8.39 1.94 -11.73
CA SER A 109 8.03 1.91 -13.14
C SER A 109 6.57 1.51 -13.35
N TYR A 110 6.04 0.56 -12.58
CA TYR A 110 4.60 0.26 -12.60
C TYR A 110 3.74 1.42 -12.11
N ILE A 111 4.25 2.23 -11.18
CA ILE A 111 3.59 3.47 -10.76
C ILE A 111 3.52 4.45 -11.93
N VAL A 112 4.63 4.66 -12.64
CA VAL A 112 4.68 5.52 -13.83
C VAL A 112 3.73 5.02 -14.90
N GLN A 113 3.79 3.73 -15.23
CA GLN A 113 2.90 3.07 -16.19
C GLN A 113 1.43 3.31 -15.86
N SER A 114 1.07 3.26 -14.57
CA SER A 114 -0.32 3.52 -14.13
C SER A 114 -0.75 4.99 -14.26
N GLU A 115 0.18 5.94 -14.26
CA GLU A 115 -0.11 7.38 -14.30
C GLU A 115 0.04 7.98 -15.70
N LEU A 116 0.99 7.48 -16.49
CA LEU A 116 1.34 8.01 -17.82
C LEU A 116 0.90 7.09 -18.96
N GLY A 117 0.55 5.83 -18.68
CA GLY A 117 0.28 4.83 -19.72
C GLY A 117 1.58 4.19 -20.24
N ASP A 118 1.52 3.60 -21.43
CA ASP A 118 2.68 2.98 -22.09
C ASP A 118 3.73 4.04 -22.46
N TYR A 119 5.01 3.66 -22.46
CA TYR A 119 6.07 4.56 -22.89
C TYR A 119 5.95 4.94 -24.38
N ASP A 120 5.70 6.22 -24.64
CA ASP A 120 5.83 6.87 -25.95
C ASP A 120 7.09 7.78 -26.01
N PRO A 121 8.06 7.55 -26.92
CA PRO A 121 9.24 8.40 -27.06
C PRO A 121 8.97 9.86 -27.49
N GLU A 122 7.84 10.16 -28.12
CA GLU A 122 7.47 11.52 -28.51
C GLU A 122 6.97 12.35 -27.31
N GLU A 123 6.29 11.69 -26.37
CA GLU A 123 5.73 12.29 -25.16
C GLU A 123 6.72 12.25 -23.98
N HIS A 124 7.43 11.13 -23.79
CA HIS A 124 8.31 10.86 -22.66
C HIS A 124 9.76 11.21 -22.95
N ARG A 125 10.03 12.50 -23.11
CA ARG A 125 11.39 13.03 -23.32
C ARG A 125 12.25 12.91 -22.08
N GLN A 126 13.57 13.02 -22.25
CA GLN A 126 14.52 12.99 -21.14
C GLN A 126 14.08 13.92 -19.99
N GLY A 127 14.03 13.36 -18.77
CA GLY A 127 13.63 14.11 -17.57
C GLY A 127 12.12 14.10 -17.28
N TYR A 128 11.29 13.35 -18.02
CA TYR A 128 9.84 13.29 -17.76
C TYR A 128 9.47 12.74 -16.36
N LEU A 129 10.44 12.13 -15.66
CA LEU A 129 10.28 11.64 -14.28
C LEU A 129 10.83 12.60 -13.21
N GLU A 130 11.39 13.76 -13.57
CA GLU A 130 12.05 14.69 -12.62
C GLU A 130 11.10 15.23 -11.53
N ASP A 131 9.81 15.32 -11.84
CA ASP A 131 8.77 15.77 -10.89
C ASP A 131 8.22 14.63 -10.02
N PHE A 132 8.54 13.38 -10.34
CA PHE A 132 8.07 12.24 -9.56
C PHE A 132 8.94 12.03 -8.32
N ARG A 133 8.31 11.54 -7.25
CA ARG A 133 9.00 11.15 -6.00
C ARG A 133 8.56 9.75 -5.61
N PHE A 134 9.43 8.77 -5.85
CA PHE A 134 9.14 7.36 -5.59
C PHE A 134 9.73 6.88 -4.27
N VAL A 135 10.94 7.33 -3.94
CA VAL A 135 11.75 6.88 -2.79
C VAL A 135 12.29 8.06 -2.00
N PRO A 136 12.59 7.90 -0.70
CA PRO A 136 13.31 8.92 0.04
C PRO A 136 14.72 9.08 -0.53
N PHE A 137 15.22 10.31 -0.58
CA PHE A 137 16.55 10.62 -1.11
C PHE A 137 16.76 10.14 -2.56
N GLN A 138 15.71 10.22 -3.39
CA GLN A 138 15.78 9.93 -4.82
C GLN A 138 16.93 10.69 -5.49
N ASN A 139 17.61 10.02 -6.42
CA ASN A 139 18.69 10.58 -7.20
C ASN A 139 18.46 10.32 -8.70
N PRO A 140 19.14 11.06 -9.60
CA PRO A 140 18.93 10.92 -11.04
C PRO A 140 19.23 9.53 -11.59
N ASP A 141 20.13 8.77 -10.94
CA ASP A 141 20.40 7.39 -11.35
C ASP A 141 19.23 6.45 -11.04
N PHE A 142 18.39 6.78 -10.05
CA PHE A 142 17.18 6.01 -9.76
C PHE A 142 16.13 6.29 -10.82
N GLU A 143 15.95 7.55 -11.20
CA GLU A 143 15.02 7.95 -12.25
C GLU A 143 15.33 7.26 -13.58
N LYS A 144 16.62 7.13 -13.94
CA LYS A 144 17.04 6.38 -15.13
C LYS A 144 16.70 4.88 -15.04
N GLU A 145 16.86 4.29 -13.86
CA GLU A 145 16.52 2.89 -13.62
C GLU A 145 15.01 2.66 -13.77
N VAL A 146 14.20 3.58 -13.22
CA VAL A 146 12.74 3.58 -13.39
C VAL A 146 12.32 3.77 -14.85
N GLU A 147 12.94 4.72 -15.55
CA GLU A 147 12.69 4.95 -16.97
C GLU A 147 13.02 3.72 -17.82
N GLN A 148 14.12 3.03 -17.52
CA GLN A 148 14.48 1.80 -18.20
C GLN A 148 13.38 0.73 -18.04
N TYR A 149 12.92 0.51 -16.80
CA TYR A 149 11.85 -0.45 -16.57
C TYR A 149 10.52 -0.01 -17.19
N HIS A 150 10.20 1.29 -17.21
CA HIS A 150 8.99 1.79 -17.87
C HIS A 150 8.98 1.47 -19.38
N LYS A 151 10.15 1.57 -20.02
CA LYS A 151 10.35 1.19 -21.43
C LYS A 151 10.25 -0.32 -21.69
N GLU A 152 10.53 -1.16 -20.69
CA GLU A 152 10.50 -2.62 -20.79
C GLU A 152 9.11 -3.22 -20.52
N HIS A 153 8.23 -2.47 -19.84
CA HIS A 153 6.87 -2.92 -19.47
C HIS A 153 5.78 -2.50 -20.46
N GLY A 154 6.04 -1.50 -21.31
CA GLY A 154 5.16 -1.04 -22.39
C GLY A 154 5.34 -1.79 -23.70
#